data_AF-V4KA50-F1
#
_entry.id   AF-V4KA50-F1
#
_cell.length_a   1.000
_cell.length_b   1.000
_cell.length_c   1.000
_cell.angle_alpha   90.00
_cell.angle_beta   90.00
_cell.angle_gamma   90.00
#
_symmetry.space_group_name_H-M   'P 1'
#
loop_
_entity.id
_entity.type
_entity.pdbx_description
1 polymer ?
#
loop_
_entity_poly.entity_id
_entity_poly.type
_entity_poly.pdbx_seq_one_letter_code
_entity_poly.pdbx_strand_id
1 'polypeptide(L)'
;MPDSSQVLAEFSTSSNAETSSVSEIQTNDENQMAAFKRTHHRPRLHCGHACARRCSRTSRKKVCYRACGSCCAKCQCVPPGTSGNTASCPCYANLRTHGNKLKCP
;
A
#
# COMPACT_ATOMS: atom_id res chain seq x y z
N MET A 1 10.65 -37.93 -30.65
CA MET A 1 12.02 -37.92 -30.09
C MET A 1 12.50 -36.48 -30.16
N PRO A 2 12.91 -35.83 -29.06
CA PRO A 2 13.42 -36.33 -27.76
C PRO A 2 12.32 -36.35 -26.67
N ASP A 3 12.25 -37.25 -25.68
CA ASP A 3 13.24 -37.78 -24.71
C ASP A 3 13.62 -36.68 -23.68
N SER A 4 13.57 -36.84 -22.35
CA SER A 4 13.18 -37.89 -21.42
C SER A 4 13.08 -37.25 -20.02
N SER A 5 12.32 -37.90 -19.13
CA SER A 5 12.62 -38.04 -17.69
C SER A 5 12.64 -36.81 -16.75
N GLN A 6 11.54 -36.68 -16.01
CA GLN A 6 11.42 -36.76 -14.54
C GLN A 6 12.49 -36.17 -13.59
N VAL A 7 11.99 -35.24 -12.76
CA VAL A 7 12.13 -35.02 -11.30
C VAL A 7 13.42 -35.40 -10.55
N LEU A 8 13.88 -34.48 -9.68
CA LEU A 8 14.13 -34.72 -8.24
C LEU A 8 14.41 -33.38 -7.50
N ALA A 9 13.88 -33.28 -6.27
CA ALA A 9 14.17 -32.26 -5.25
C ALA A 9 15.63 -32.38 -4.75
N GLU A 10 16.25 -31.38 -4.12
CA GLU A 10 16.24 -31.01 -2.69
C GLU A 10 17.00 -29.65 -2.55
N PHE A 11 16.59 -28.65 -1.76
CA PHE A 11 16.67 -28.41 -0.29
C PHE A 11 18.09 -28.22 0.31
N SER A 12 18.19 -27.20 1.20
CA SER A 12 19.32 -26.79 2.07
C SER A 12 20.41 -25.90 1.44
N THR A 13 20.96 -24.83 2.03
CA THR A 13 20.91 -24.27 3.40
C THR A 13 21.56 -22.87 3.43
N SER A 14 21.04 -22.03 4.34
CA SER A 14 21.64 -20.94 5.13
C SER A 14 23.02 -20.32 4.76
N SER A 15 23.03 -19.00 4.64
CA SER A 15 24.16 -18.16 5.06
C SER A 15 23.68 -17.15 6.10
N ASN A 16 23.97 -17.43 7.38
CA ASN A 16 23.93 -16.44 8.45
C ASN A 16 25.26 -15.67 8.42
N ALA A 17 25.19 -14.35 8.44
CA ALA A 17 26.28 -13.49 8.88
C ALA A 17 25.69 -12.47 9.86
N GLU A 18 25.73 -12.82 11.14
CA GLU A 18 25.66 -11.87 12.25
C GLU A 18 27.09 -11.39 12.55
N THR A 19 27.29 -10.07 12.61
CA THR A 19 28.24 -9.35 13.48
C THR A 19 27.82 -7.88 13.44
N SER A 20 26.94 -7.46 14.36
CA SER A 20 27.24 -6.78 15.63
C SER A 20 27.90 -5.41 15.50
N SER A 21 27.10 -4.35 15.70
CA SER A 21 27.47 -3.25 16.60
C SER A 21 26.19 -2.62 17.17
N VAL A 22 25.92 -3.04 18.39
CA VAL A 22 24.96 -2.50 19.35
C VAL A 22 25.26 -1.01 19.62
N SER A 23 24.20 -0.19 19.74
CA SER A 23 24.15 0.89 20.72
C SER A 23 22.93 0.65 21.60
N GLU A 24 23.22 0.27 22.84
CA GLU A 24 22.27 0.01 23.91
C GLU A 24 21.49 1.28 24.27
N ILE A 25 20.17 1.17 24.35
CA ILE A 25 19.46 1.70 25.51
C ILE A 25 18.64 0.53 26.07
N GLN A 26 19.10 0.00 27.20
CA GLN A 26 18.35 -0.92 28.04
C GLN A 26 17.23 -0.12 28.71
N THR A 27 15.97 -0.45 28.43
CA THR A 27 14.89 -0.21 29.38
C THR A 27 14.25 -1.54 29.72
N ASN A 28 14.54 -2.00 30.93
CA ASN A 28 13.85 -3.10 31.58
C ASN A 28 12.45 -2.59 31.94
N ASP A 29 11.43 -3.02 31.22
CA ASP A 29 10.04 -2.81 31.62
C ASP A 29 9.30 -4.15 31.58
N GLU A 30 9.19 -4.75 32.76
CA GLU A 30 8.48 -5.99 33.11
C GLU A 30 6.96 -5.92 32.87
N ASN A 31 6.48 -5.44 31.72
CA ASN A 31 5.02 -5.32 31.50
C ASN A 31 4.53 -5.42 30.04
N GLN A 32 5.29 -5.98 29.11
CA GLN A 32 4.84 -6.11 27.71
C GLN A 32 4.47 -7.57 27.35
N MET A 33 3.87 -8.30 28.30
CA MET A 33 3.25 -9.62 28.11
C MET A 33 1.72 -9.49 28.17
N ALA A 34 1.12 -8.63 27.33
CA ALA A 34 -0.34 -8.60 27.13
C ALA A 34 -0.81 -7.98 25.79
N ALA A 35 0.07 -7.80 24.80
CA ALA A 35 -0.28 -7.08 23.56
C ALA A 35 -0.29 -7.94 22.29
N PHE A 36 -0.29 -9.27 22.39
CA PHE A 36 -0.55 -10.17 21.25
C PHE A 36 -2.06 -10.31 20.98
N LYS A 37 -2.80 -9.21 20.96
CA LYS A 37 -3.99 -9.17 20.10
C LYS A 37 -3.44 -8.89 18.72
N ARG A 38 -3.25 -9.93 17.90
CA ARG A 38 -2.99 -9.78 16.46
C ARG A 38 -4.23 -9.21 15.79
N THR A 39 -4.57 -7.96 16.08
CA THR A 39 -5.40 -7.18 15.19
C THR A 39 -4.54 -6.94 13.97
N HIS A 40 -4.80 -7.67 12.88
CA HIS A 40 -4.29 -7.32 11.56
C HIS A 40 -4.77 -5.91 11.23
N HIS A 41 -4.01 -4.92 11.65
CA HIS A 41 -4.30 -3.52 11.41
C HIS A 41 -3.91 -3.27 9.95
N ARG A 42 -4.82 -3.63 9.04
CA ARG A 42 -4.74 -3.23 7.64
C ARG A 42 -4.52 -1.72 7.68
N PRO A 43 -3.37 -1.21 7.19
CA PRO A 43 -3.04 0.21 7.30
C PRO A 43 -4.24 0.99 6.80
N ARG A 44 -4.88 1.74 7.70
CA ARG A 44 -6.05 2.55 7.34
C ARG A 44 -5.52 3.61 6.40
N LEU A 45 -5.77 3.45 5.11
CA LEU A 45 -5.39 4.47 4.14
C LEU A 45 -6.18 5.74 4.48
N HIS A 46 -5.46 6.76 4.94
CA HIS A 46 -6.06 8.05 5.25
C HIS A 46 -6.38 8.78 3.94
N CYS A 47 -7.61 8.59 3.45
CA CYS A 47 -8.12 9.22 2.24
C CYS A 47 -7.91 10.73 2.24
N GLY A 48 -8.08 11.40 3.39
CA GLY A 48 -7.89 12.85 3.52
C GLY A 48 -6.48 13.30 3.12
N HIS A 49 -5.45 12.71 3.71
CA HIS A 49 -4.06 13.05 3.42
C HIS A 49 -3.65 12.65 1.98
N ALA A 50 -4.09 11.48 1.52
CA ALA A 50 -3.78 11.02 0.17
C ALA A 50 -4.42 11.92 -0.90
N CYS A 51 -5.70 12.26 -0.74
CA CYS A 51 -6.39 13.21 -1.61
C CYS A 51 -5.81 14.62 -1.51
N ALA A 52 -5.26 15.00 -0.36
CA ALA A 52 -4.62 16.31 -0.20
C ALA A 52 -3.38 16.46 -1.07
N ARG A 53 -2.53 15.43 -1.09
CA ARG A 53 -1.39 15.39 -2.00
C ARG A 53 -1.84 15.40 -3.46
N ARG A 54 -2.87 14.62 -3.80
CA ARG A 54 -3.38 14.51 -5.18
C ARG A 54 -3.97 15.81 -5.72
N CYS A 55 -4.71 16.52 -4.87
CA CYS A 55 -5.37 17.76 -5.22
C CYS A 55 -4.52 19.02 -5.00
N SER A 56 -3.25 18.89 -4.60
CA SER A 56 -2.40 20.02 -4.24
C SER A 56 -2.16 21.02 -5.39
N ARG A 57 -1.98 20.52 -6.61
CA ARG A 57 -1.73 21.35 -7.82
C ARG A 57 -2.97 21.77 -8.60
N THR A 58 -4.15 21.27 -8.25
CA THR A 58 -5.38 21.67 -8.96
C THR A 58 -5.86 23.04 -8.47
N SER A 59 -6.31 23.90 -9.38
CA SER A 59 -6.98 25.15 -9.02
C SER A 59 -8.32 24.89 -8.31
N ARG A 60 -9.03 23.83 -8.71
CA ARG A 60 -10.34 23.44 -8.18
C ARG A 60 -10.22 22.42 -7.04
N LYS A 61 -9.49 22.77 -5.98
CA LYS A 61 -9.19 21.89 -4.82
C LYS A 61 -10.45 21.22 -4.26
N LYS A 62 -11.50 21.98 -3.93
CA LYS A 62 -12.75 21.45 -3.33
C LYS A 62 -13.43 20.37 -4.19
N VAL A 63 -13.47 20.57 -5.51
CA VAL A 63 -14.06 19.60 -6.45
C VAL A 63 -13.20 18.33 -6.52
N CYS A 64 -11.88 18.50 -6.62
CA CYS A 64 -10.94 17.38 -6.62
C CYS A 64 -11.04 16.55 -5.33
N TYR A 65 -11.07 17.19 -4.16
CA TYR A 65 -11.21 16.49 -2.88
C TYR A 65 -12.50 15.68 -2.79
N ARG A 66 -13.64 16.23 -3.24
CA ARG A 66 -14.92 15.50 -3.27
C ARG A 66 -14.87 14.28 -4.19
N ALA A 67 -14.31 14.44 -5.38
CA ALA A 67 -14.16 13.35 -6.35
C ALA A 67 -13.22 12.26 -5.81
N CYS A 68 -12.03 12.66 -5.37
CA CYS A 68 -11.02 11.76 -4.79
C CYS A 68 -11.54 11.03 -3.55
N GLY A 69 -12.26 11.70 -2.65
CA GLY A 69 -12.85 11.08 -1.47
C GLY A 69 -13.83 9.96 -1.82
N SER A 70 -14.69 10.16 -2.82
CA SER A 70 -15.61 9.13 -3.29
C SER A 70 -14.90 7.92 -3.92
N CYS A 71 -13.83 8.17 -4.68
CA CYS A 71 -13.01 7.12 -5.27
C CYS A 71 -12.21 6.36 -4.21
N CYS A 72 -11.69 7.08 -3.21
CA CYS A 72 -10.94 6.51 -2.11
C CYS A 72 -11.82 5.66 -1.19
N ALA A 73 -13.06 6.08 -0.91
CA ALA A 73 -14.00 5.27 -0.13
C ALA A 73 -14.32 3.93 -0.81
N LYS A 74 -14.40 3.93 -2.15
CA LYS A 74 -14.71 2.72 -2.94
C LYS A 74 -13.51 1.82 -3.15
N CYS A 75 -12.36 2.39 -3.50
CA CYS A 75 -11.17 1.63 -3.89
C CYS A 75 -10.14 1.47 -2.78
N GLN A 76 -10.25 2.24 -1.68
CA GLN A 76 -9.30 2.27 -0.57
C GLN A 76 -7.85 2.47 -1.02
N CYS A 77 -7.66 3.14 -2.16
CA CYS A 77 -6.39 3.33 -2.87
C CYS A 77 -6.40 4.71 -3.52
N VAL A 78 -5.34 5.48 -3.32
CA VAL A 78 -5.12 6.77 -3.99
C VAL A 78 -3.70 6.75 -4.56
N PRO A 79 -3.53 6.91 -5.88
CA PRO A 79 -2.22 6.92 -6.52
C PRO A 79 -1.28 7.98 -5.91
N PRO A 80 0.05 7.77 -5.87
CA PRO A 80 1.01 8.78 -5.43
C PRO A 80 1.33 9.79 -6.55
N GLY A 81 1.34 11.09 -6.24
CA GLY A 81 1.64 12.17 -7.19
C GLY A 81 0.57 13.27 -7.19
N THR A 82 0.47 14.04 -8.27
CA THR A 82 -0.62 15.02 -8.52
C THR A 82 -1.36 14.77 -9.82
N SER A 83 -0.66 14.33 -10.87
CA SER A 83 -1.21 13.82 -12.14
C SER A 83 -0.64 12.42 -12.43
N GLY A 84 -1.31 11.63 -13.28
CA GLY A 84 -0.80 10.30 -13.71
C GLY A 84 -0.70 9.24 -12.61
N ASN A 85 0.03 8.15 -12.87
CA ASN A 85 0.26 7.01 -11.96
C ASN A 85 -0.97 6.20 -11.55
N THR A 86 -2.05 6.30 -12.31
CA THR A 86 -3.29 5.54 -12.08
C THR A 86 -3.08 4.02 -12.21
N ALA A 87 -2.01 3.56 -12.86
CA ALA A 87 -1.61 2.15 -12.93
C ALA A 87 -1.35 1.53 -11.54
N SER A 88 -0.98 2.32 -10.53
CA SER A 88 -0.80 1.84 -9.16
C SER A 88 -2.11 1.42 -8.48
N CYS A 89 -3.24 1.98 -8.92
CA CYS A 89 -4.57 1.70 -8.38
C CYS A 89 -5.57 1.47 -9.54
N PRO A 90 -5.70 0.23 -10.08
CA PRO A 90 -6.58 -0.03 -11.22
C PRO A 90 -8.05 0.30 -10.93
N CYS A 91 -8.53 0.07 -9.70
CA CYS A 91 -9.89 0.47 -9.29
C CYS A 91 -10.11 1.99 -9.43
N TYR A 92 -9.12 2.81 -9.04
CA TYR A 92 -9.19 4.26 -9.13
C TYR A 92 -9.20 4.73 -10.59
N ALA A 93 -8.42 4.05 -11.45
CA ALA A 93 -8.34 4.32 -12.89
C ALA A 93 -9.64 3.97 -13.65
N ASN A 94 -10.30 2.88 -13.25
CA ASN A 94 -11.46 2.33 -13.97
C ASN A 94 -12.80 2.97 -13.57
N LEU A 95 -12.82 3.82 -12.54
CA LEU A 95 -14.04 4.48 -12.10
C LEU A 95 -14.50 5.54 -13.11
N ARG A 96 -15.70 5.31 -13.66
CA ARG A 96 -16.34 6.20 -14.62
C ARG A 96 -17.62 6.81 -14.06
N THR A 97 -17.99 7.98 -14.56
CA THR A 97 -19.32 8.56 -14.37
C THR A 97 -20.31 7.97 -15.38
N HIS A 98 -21.60 8.25 -15.23
CA HIS A 98 -22.63 7.83 -16.21
C HIS A 98 -22.34 8.33 -17.64
N GLY A 99 -21.55 9.39 -17.81
CA GLY A 99 -21.13 9.91 -19.12
C GLY A 99 -19.85 9.29 -19.67
N ASN A 100 -19.42 8.12 -19.20
CA ASN A 100 -18.19 7.44 -19.65
C ASN A 100 -16.89 8.26 -19.48
N LYS A 101 -16.91 9.32 -18.67
CA LYS A 101 -15.71 10.09 -18.32
C LYS A 101 -15.07 9.53 -17.05
N LEU A 102 -13.75 9.65 -16.94
CA LEU A 102 -13.02 9.35 -15.72
C LEU A 102 -13.62 10.15 -14.56
N LYS A 103 -14.03 9.45 -13.50
CA LYS A 103 -14.65 10.05 -12.32
C LYS A 103 -13.60 10.62 -11.36
N CYS A 104 -12.47 9.94 -11.26
CA CYS A 104 -11.42 10.25 -10.28
C CYS A 104 -10.39 11.22 -10.87
N PRO A 105 -9.90 12.19 -10.07
CA PRO A 105 -8.93 13.20 -10.52
C PRO A 105 -7.53 12.62 -10.75
#